data_AF-A0AA43TTR9-F1
#
_entry.id   AF-A0AA43TTR9-F1
#
_cell.length_a   1.000
_cell.length_b   1.000
_cell.length_c   1.000
_cell.angle_alpha   90.00
_cell.angle_beta   90.00
_cell.angle_gamma   90.00
#
_symmetry.space_group_name_H-M   'P 1'
#
loop_
_entity.id
_entity.type
_entity.pdbx_description
1 polymer ?
#
loop_
_entity_poly.entity_id
_entity_poly.type
_entity_poly.pdbx_seq_one_letter_code
_entity_poly.pdbx_strand_id
1 'polypeptide(L)'
;MPPSLEPSCELITPDTPTSRPSSPPSKRFKVSKSTVIMVKAQPNGEINYPPYETQDLAIQTAHEQYRLEPRCNIRAFPKHIPYNSDKKSFQEKTGRDAFEVYSYSFRMPGEDTEKDAHVVMWDYNVGLVRITSLFKSLRHAKPDAPKPQQTIEKCMRQPQVFQAPRHLDEE
;
A
#
# COMPACT_ATOMS: atom_id res chain seq x y z
N MET A 1 -73.75 -12.34 13.64
CA MET A 1 -74.21 -13.60 12.99
C MET A 1 -73.99 -13.48 11.48
N PRO A 2 -73.67 -14.59 10.78
CA PRO A 2 -72.70 -14.74 9.68
C PRO A 2 -73.42 -14.73 8.28
N PRO A 3 -72.90 -15.15 7.09
CA PRO A 3 -71.85 -16.14 6.71
C PRO A 3 -70.74 -15.57 5.77
N SER A 4 -69.51 -16.09 5.68
CA SER A 4 -68.98 -17.44 5.40
C SER A 4 -69.14 -17.91 3.94
N LEU A 5 -68.02 -18.43 3.41
CA LEU A 5 -67.84 -19.37 2.29
C LEU A 5 -67.43 -18.80 0.92
N GLU A 6 -66.15 -19.06 0.61
CA GLU A 6 -65.59 -19.38 -0.72
C GLU A 6 -66.49 -20.35 -1.52
N PRO A 7 -66.32 -20.42 -2.86
CA PRO A 7 -65.67 -21.63 -3.39
C PRO A 7 -64.80 -21.44 -4.66
N SER A 8 -63.74 -22.26 -4.76
CA SER A 8 -63.21 -23.01 -5.94
C SER A 8 -62.87 -22.28 -7.25
N CYS A 9 -61.97 -22.73 -8.13
CA CYS A 9 -60.88 -23.70 -8.16
C CYS A 9 -60.21 -23.50 -9.56
N GLU A 10 -58.89 -23.57 -9.61
CA GLU A 10 -58.00 -24.04 -10.70
C GLU A 10 -58.11 -23.53 -12.15
N LEU A 11 -56.96 -23.12 -12.75
CA LEU A 11 -56.32 -23.74 -13.95
C LEU A 11 -55.30 -22.81 -14.67
N ILE A 12 -54.01 -23.07 -14.43
CA ILE A 12 -52.88 -23.33 -15.36
C ILE A 12 -52.84 -22.72 -16.81
N THR A 13 -51.68 -22.06 -17.09
CA THR A 13 -50.88 -21.81 -18.35
C THR A 13 -51.29 -20.74 -19.40
N PRO A 14 -50.42 -20.36 -20.39
CA PRO A 14 -49.11 -19.70 -20.26
C PRO A 14 -48.87 -18.53 -21.28
N ASP A 15 -47.67 -17.91 -21.18
CA ASP A 15 -46.86 -17.28 -22.26
C ASP A 15 -46.97 -15.78 -22.69
N THR A 16 -45.88 -15.06 -22.33
CA THR A 16 -45.07 -13.98 -22.99
C THR A 16 -45.70 -12.64 -23.48
N PRO A 17 -44.91 -11.57 -23.78
CA PRO A 17 -43.59 -11.10 -23.28
C PRO A 17 -43.61 -9.59 -22.88
N THR A 18 -42.70 -9.13 -22.01
CA THR A 18 -42.16 -7.74 -22.10
C THR A 18 -40.78 -7.70 -21.45
N SER A 19 -39.78 -7.57 -22.31
CA SER A 19 -38.37 -7.38 -21.96
C SER A 19 -38.15 -5.98 -21.39
N ARG A 20 -37.57 -5.91 -20.20
CA ARG A 20 -36.98 -4.70 -19.64
C ARG A 20 -35.46 -4.80 -19.83
N PRO A 21 -34.77 -3.77 -20.37
CA PRO A 21 -33.33 -3.85 -20.56
C PRO A 21 -32.63 -3.81 -19.20
N SER A 22 -31.94 -4.90 -18.84
CA SER A 22 -31.00 -4.94 -17.73
C SER A 22 -29.69 -4.29 -18.18
N SER A 23 -29.33 -3.21 -17.50
CA SER A 23 -28.00 -2.62 -17.61
C SER A 23 -26.92 -3.67 -17.29
N PRO A 24 -25.87 -3.81 -18.10
CA PRO A 24 -24.85 -4.81 -17.83
C PRO A 24 -24.07 -4.47 -16.55
N PRO A 25 -23.71 -5.46 -15.73
CA PRO A 25 -22.85 -5.23 -14.57
C PRO A 25 -21.50 -4.73 -15.06
N SER A 26 -21.09 -3.55 -14.55
CA SER A 26 -19.76 -2.99 -14.81
C SER A 26 -18.71 -4.02 -14.44
N LYS A 27 -18.08 -4.60 -15.46
CA LYS A 27 -16.92 -5.47 -15.31
C LYS A 27 -15.86 -4.67 -14.57
N ARG A 28 -15.60 -5.02 -13.31
CA ARG A 28 -14.42 -4.53 -12.58
C ARG A 28 -13.21 -4.91 -13.43
N PHE A 29 -12.62 -3.92 -14.07
CA PHE A 29 -11.33 -4.08 -14.71
C PHE A 29 -10.36 -4.52 -13.62
N LYS A 30 -9.88 -5.76 -13.71
CA LYS A 30 -8.67 -6.19 -13.03
C LYS A 30 -7.58 -5.27 -13.55
N VAL A 31 -7.23 -4.25 -12.77
CA VAL A 31 -6.07 -3.41 -13.05
C VAL A 31 -4.87 -4.35 -12.95
N SER A 32 -4.34 -4.71 -14.12
CA SER A 32 -3.05 -5.35 -14.24
C SER A 32 -2.06 -4.47 -13.50
N LYS A 33 -1.38 -5.10 -12.54
CA LYS A 33 -0.35 -4.51 -11.71
C LYS A 33 0.88 -4.23 -12.57
N SER A 34 0.82 -3.17 -13.35
CA SER A 34 1.89 -2.73 -14.24
C SER A 34 1.94 -1.21 -14.19
N THR A 35 3.10 -0.72 -13.74
CA THR A 35 3.45 0.69 -13.57
C THR A 35 2.73 1.38 -12.41
N VAL A 36 3.50 1.71 -11.37
CA VAL A 36 3.10 2.70 -10.37
C VAL A 36 2.91 4.02 -11.12
N ILE A 37 1.67 4.33 -11.50
CA ILE A 37 1.37 5.62 -12.13
C ILE A 37 1.60 6.67 -11.05
N MET A 38 2.67 7.45 -11.22
CA MET A 38 2.97 8.61 -10.41
C MET A 38 2.04 9.75 -10.84
N VAL A 39 0.85 9.77 -10.25
CA VAL A 39 -0.12 10.84 -10.45
C VAL A 39 0.26 11.98 -9.52
N LYS A 40 0.54 13.15 -10.08
CA LYS A 40 0.71 14.37 -9.28
C LYS A 40 -0.63 14.69 -8.63
N ALA A 41 -0.63 14.92 -7.32
CA ALA A 41 -1.82 15.23 -6.55
C ALA A 41 -1.50 16.19 -5.42
N GLN A 42 -2.53 16.87 -4.92
CA GLN A 42 -2.41 17.62 -3.67
C GLN A 42 -2.57 16.65 -2.49
N PRO A 43 -1.82 16.86 -1.40
CA PRO A 43 -1.98 16.08 -0.18
C PRO A 43 -3.32 16.40 0.47
N ASN A 44 -3.97 15.39 1.06
CA ASN A 44 -5.21 15.56 1.78
C ASN A 44 -4.92 15.84 3.26
N GLY A 45 -5.46 16.94 3.76
CA GLY A 45 -5.30 17.32 5.16
C GLY A 45 -3.88 17.76 5.50
N GLU A 46 -3.50 17.57 6.76
CA GLU A 46 -2.26 18.09 7.32
C GLU A 46 -1.05 17.15 7.11
N ILE A 47 0.10 17.72 6.73
CA ILE A 47 1.33 16.97 6.52
C ILE A 47 2.23 17.12 7.75
N ASN A 48 2.09 16.20 8.70
CA ASN A 48 2.90 16.19 9.91
C ASN A 48 4.28 15.53 9.68
N TYR A 49 4.35 14.59 8.73
CA TYR A 49 5.56 13.83 8.42
C TYR A 49 5.92 13.96 6.94
N PRO A 50 6.46 15.11 6.51
CA PRO A 50 6.82 15.36 5.13
C PRO A 50 8.01 14.49 4.67
N PRO A 51 8.16 14.24 3.36
CA PRO A 51 9.37 13.64 2.81
C PRO A 51 10.59 14.51 3.09
N TYR A 52 11.71 13.88 3.42
CA TYR A 52 13.01 14.56 3.52
C TYR A 52 13.74 14.44 2.18
N GLU A 53 13.96 15.57 1.52
CA GLU A 53 14.51 15.64 0.17
C GLU A 53 15.72 16.58 0.16
N THR A 54 16.91 16.06 0.48
CA THR A 54 18.18 16.80 0.35
C THR A 54 18.86 16.47 -0.97
N GLN A 55 19.45 17.47 -1.61
CA GLN A 55 20.18 17.33 -2.87
C GLN A 55 21.69 17.07 -2.66
N ASP A 56 22.05 16.39 -1.58
CA ASP A 56 23.45 16.03 -1.32
C ASP A 56 23.94 15.03 -2.36
N LEU A 57 25.20 15.14 -2.76
CA LEU A 57 25.85 14.27 -3.74
C LEU A 57 25.78 12.80 -3.30
N ALA A 58 25.92 12.52 -2.01
CA ALA A 58 25.80 11.17 -1.46
C ALA A 58 24.38 10.58 -1.67
N ILE A 59 23.34 11.38 -1.44
CA ILE A 59 21.94 10.98 -1.64
C ILE A 59 21.64 10.80 -3.13
N GLN A 60 22.15 11.69 -4.00
CA GLN A 60 21.99 11.57 -5.44
C GLN A 60 22.66 10.29 -5.99
N THR A 61 23.86 9.97 -5.48
CA THR A 61 24.58 8.74 -5.84
C THR A 61 23.79 7.50 -5.41
N ALA A 62 23.24 7.51 -4.18
CA ALA A 62 22.38 6.44 -3.71
C ALA A 62 21.09 6.31 -4.55
N HIS A 63 20.51 7.44 -4.99
CA HIS A 63 19.34 7.44 -5.87
C HIS A 63 19.62 6.73 -7.20
N GLU A 64 20.81 6.92 -7.76
CA GLU A 64 21.23 6.25 -9.00
C GLU A 64 21.52 4.77 -8.76
N GLN A 65 22.31 4.47 -7.74
CA GLN A 65 22.71 3.11 -7.39
C GLN A 65 21.50 2.19 -7.15
N TYR A 66 20.46 2.70 -6.48
CA TYR A 66 19.27 1.93 -6.11
C TYR A 66 18.04 2.23 -6.96
N ARG A 67 18.19 3.00 -8.05
CA ARG A 67 17.10 3.38 -8.96
C ARG A 67 15.85 3.86 -8.19
N LEU A 68 16.06 4.81 -7.28
CA LEU A 68 15.03 5.34 -6.38
C LEU A 68 14.03 6.24 -7.13
N GLU A 69 12.75 5.91 -6.98
CA GLU A 69 11.64 6.64 -7.59
C GLU A 69 10.61 7.02 -6.53
N PRO A 70 10.08 8.27 -6.49
CA PRO A 70 10.39 9.37 -7.39
C PRO A 70 11.68 10.11 -6.98
N ARG A 71 12.44 10.57 -7.97
CA ARG A 71 13.66 11.33 -7.72
C ARG A 71 13.32 12.75 -7.23
N CYS A 72 13.74 13.07 -6.00
CA CYS A 72 13.80 14.43 -5.43
C CYS A 72 12.50 15.26 -5.44
N ASN A 73 11.32 14.65 -5.58
CA ASN A 73 10.03 15.33 -5.52
C ASN A 73 8.88 14.39 -5.14
N ILE A 74 9.08 13.59 -4.09
CA ILE A 74 8.08 12.69 -3.51
C ILE A 74 6.86 13.47 -3.04
N ARG A 75 7.06 14.69 -2.55
CA ARG A 75 5.96 15.54 -2.06
C ARG A 75 4.88 15.81 -3.11
N ALA A 76 5.23 15.81 -4.39
CA ALA A 76 4.28 16.00 -5.50
C ALA A 76 3.38 14.79 -5.77
N PHE A 77 3.67 13.63 -5.18
CA PHE A 77 2.99 12.36 -5.46
C PHE A 77 2.38 11.71 -4.19
N PRO A 78 1.52 12.42 -3.43
CA PRO A 78 0.78 11.80 -2.34
C PRO A 78 -0.22 10.76 -2.89
N LYS A 79 -0.53 9.75 -2.08
CA LYS A 79 -1.48 8.69 -2.41
C LYS A 79 -2.52 8.52 -1.32
N HIS A 80 -3.78 8.50 -1.72
CA HIS A 80 -4.90 8.13 -0.89
C HIS A 80 -5.21 6.64 -1.04
N ILE A 81 -5.23 5.89 0.07
CA ILE A 81 -5.50 4.45 0.09
C ILE A 81 -6.71 4.17 0.98
N PRO A 82 -7.88 3.88 0.40
CA PRO A 82 -9.08 3.52 1.17
C PRO A 82 -8.85 2.28 2.03
N TYR A 83 -9.32 2.32 3.28
CA TYR A 83 -9.23 1.22 4.21
C TYR A 83 -10.48 0.33 4.14
N ASN A 84 -10.46 -0.64 3.22
CA ASN A 84 -11.58 -1.54 2.99
C ASN A 84 -11.55 -2.81 3.87
N SER A 85 -11.11 -2.72 5.13
CA SER A 85 -11.15 -3.86 6.04
C SER A 85 -12.46 -3.92 6.82
N ASP A 86 -13.00 -5.12 7.01
CA ASP A 86 -14.18 -5.36 7.86
C ASP A 86 -13.93 -5.03 9.36
N LYS A 87 -12.67 -4.72 9.71
CA LYS A 87 -12.28 -4.27 11.04
C LYS A 87 -12.67 -2.81 11.25
N LYS A 88 -13.84 -2.58 11.86
CA LYS A 88 -14.34 -1.26 12.26
C LYS A 88 -13.41 -0.47 13.18
N SER A 89 -12.46 -1.13 13.83
CA SER A 89 -11.56 -0.52 14.80
C SER A 89 -10.65 0.57 14.24
N PHE A 90 -10.35 0.58 12.93
CA PHE A 90 -9.54 1.65 12.35
C PHE A 90 -10.27 2.99 12.34
N GLN A 91 -11.46 3.02 11.76
CA GLN A 91 -12.28 4.23 11.69
C GLN A 91 -12.73 4.67 13.08
N GLU A 92 -13.14 3.73 13.94
CA GLU A 92 -13.56 4.04 15.31
C GLU A 92 -12.44 4.67 16.14
N LYS A 93 -11.20 4.19 16.01
CA LYS A 93 -10.07 4.70 16.80
C LYS A 93 -9.42 5.95 16.23
N THR A 94 -9.43 6.11 14.90
CA THR A 94 -8.67 7.16 14.23
C THR A 94 -9.54 8.24 13.59
N GLY A 95 -10.85 8.01 13.47
CA GLY A 95 -11.78 8.87 12.75
C GLY A 95 -11.57 8.88 11.23
N ARG A 96 -10.69 8.02 10.70
CA ARG A 96 -10.29 7.99 9.28
C ARG A 96 -10.76 6.71 8.61
N ASP A 97 -11.08 6.80 7.33
CA ASP A 97 -11.49 5.69 6.47
C ASP A 97 -10.41 5.32 5.43
N ALA A 98 -9.28 6.04 5.42
CA ALA A 98 -8.19 5.84 4.49
C ALA A 98 -6.82 6.19 5.12
N PHE A 99 -5.78 5.77 4.42
CA PHE A 99 -4.41 6.21 4.67
C PHE A 99 -3.99 7.26 3.66
N GLU A 100 -3.29 8.26 4.17
CA GLU A 100 -2.71 9.35 3.42
C GLU A 100 -1.21 9.16 3.39
N VAL A 101 -0.66 8.68 2.27
CA VAL A 101 0.71 8.16 2.23
C VAL A 101 1.59 8.84 1.20
N TYR A 102 2.87 8.91 1.53
CA TYR A 102 3.94 9.03 0.56
C TYR A 102 4.59 7.67 0.34
N SER A 103 5.24 7.50 -0.82
CA SER A 103 5.95 6.27 -1.12
C SER A 103 7.13 6.51 -2.04
N TYR A 104 8.21 5.77 -1.82
CA TYR A 104 9.27 5.58 -2.81
C TYR A 104 9.46 4.10 -3.11
N SER A 105 9.99 3.80 -4.29
CA SER A 105 10.43 2.47 -4.67
C SER A 105 11.92 2.45 -4.96
N PHE A 106 12.60 1.38 -4.60
CA PHE A 106 14.01 1.15 -4.88
C PHE A 106 14.23 -0.29 -5.35
N ARG A 107 15.39 -0.55 -5.96
CA ARG A 107 15.82 -1.87 -6.43
C ARG A 107 17.22 -2.16 -5.93
N MET A 108 17.51 -3.40 -5.55
CA MET A 108 18.86 -3.80 -5.18
C MET A 108 19.72 -4.01 -6.45
N PRO A 109 21.04 -3.76 -6.40
CA PRO A 109 21.94 -4.11 -7.49
C PRO A 109 21.82 -5.61 -7.83
N GLY A 110 21.57 -5.94 -9.09
CA GLY A 110 21.30 -7.32 -9.55
C GLY A 110 19.81 -7.67 -9.69
N GLU A 111 18.89 -6.80 -9.25
CA GLU A 111 17.46 -6.91 -9.52
C GLU A 111 17.09 -6.08 -10.75
N ASP A 112 16.88 -6.76 -11.88
CA ASP A 112 16.59 -6.11 -13.16
C ASP A 112 15.10 -6.09 -13.53
N THR A 113 14.25 -6.88 -12.85
CA THR A 113 12.82 -6.89 -13.14
C THR A 113 12.07 -5.88 -12.27
N GLU A 114 11.06 -5.20 -12.83
CA GLU A 114 10.18 -4.31 -12.05
C GLU A 114 9.45 -5.02 -10.90
N LYS A 115 9.30 -6.34 -11.00
CA LYS A 115 8.68 -7.19 -9.96
C LYS A 115 9.50 -7.23 -8.67
N ASP A 116 10.77 -6.89 -8.73
CA ASP A 116 11.70 -6.91 -7.61
C ASP A 116 11.76 -5.55 -6.90
N ALA A 117 11.08 -4.53 -7.43
CA ALA A 117 11.03 -3.21 -6.80
C ALA A 117 10.41 -3.26 -5.40
N HIS A 118 11.17 -2.76 -4.43
CA HIS A 118 10.76 -2.64 -3.04
C HIS A 118 10.12 -1.29 -2.80
N VAL A 119 8.87 -1.27 -2.33
CA VAL A 119 8.13 -0.02 -2.04
C VAL A 119 8.12 0.25 -0.56
N VAL A 120 8.65 1.40 -0.15
CA VAL A 120 8.51 1.94 1.20
C VAL A 120 7.43 3.02 1.15
N MET A 121 6.52 2.98 2.12
CA MET A 121 5.43 3.94 2.24
C MET A 121 5.23 4.31 3.70
N TRP A 122 4.82 5.55 3.94
CA TRP A 122 4.48 6.04 5.27
C TRP A 122 3.26 6.94 5.22
N ASP A 123 2.44 6.86 6.26
CA ASP A 123 1.32 7.77 6.47
C ASP A 123 1.86 9.13 6.92
N TYR A 124 1.59 10.19 6.15
CA TYR A 124 2.14 11.52 6.41
C TYR A 124 1.35 12.33 7.46
N ASN A 125 0.18 11.86 7.90
CA ASN A 125 -0.54 12.46 9.02
C ASN A 125 -0.01 11.94 10.36
N VAL A 126 0.35 10.64 10.46
CA VAL A 126 0.72 9.99 11.75
C VAL A 126 2.13 9.39 11.81
N GLY A 127 2.87 9.35 10.70
CA GLY A 127 4.26 8.88 10.65
C GLY A 127 4.42 7.36 10.68
N LEU A 128 3.34 6.60 10.47
CA LEU A 128 3.41 5.13 10.47
C LEU A 128 4.08 4.61 9.19
N VAL A 129 5.21 3.91 9.33
CA VAL A 129 6.00 3.39 8.21
C VAL A 129 5.75 1.90 7.98
N ARG A 130 5.57 1.49 6.72
CA ARG A 130 5.53 0.07 6.31
C ARG A 130 6.93 -0.48 6.10
N ILE A 131 7.52 -1.03 7.16
CA ILE A 131 8.91 -1.50 7.15
C ILE A 131 9.16 -2.80 6.36
N THR A 132 8.13 -3.57 6.00
CA THR A 132 8.29 -4.92 5.41
C THR A 132 9.21 -4.98 4.20
N SER A 133 9.17 -3.98 3.32
CA SER A 133 9.98 -3.95 2.10
C SER A 133 11.48 -3.79 2.40
N LEU A 134 11.83 -3.06 3.46
CA LEU A 134 13.22 -2.91 3.93
C LEU A 134 13.80 -4.25 4.37
N PHE A 135 13.01 -5.10 5.03
CA PHE A 135 13.51 -6.42 5.47
C PHE A 135 13.57 -7.43 4.33
N LYS A 136 12.74 -7.26 3.29
CA LYS A 136 12.77 -8.14 2.12
C LYS A 136 14.02 -7.92 1.27
N SER A 137 14.49 -6.67 1.15
CA SER A 137 15.70 -6.34 0.39
C SER A 137 16.99 -6.90 1.02
N LEU A 138 16.98 -7.18 2.32
CA LEU A 138 18.11 -7.78 3.03
C LEU A 138 18.33 -9.28 2.70
N ARG A 139 17.37 -9.95 2.06
CA ARG A 139 17.39 -11.42 1.86
C ARG A 139 18.41 -11.90 0.84
N HIS A 140 19.11 -11.00 0.16
CA HIS A 140 20.26 -11.32 -0.68
C HIS A 140 21.54 -11.61 0.12
N ALA A 141 21.51 -11.50 1.47
CA ALA A 141 22.71 -11.64 2.30
C ALA A 141 22.96 -13.05 2.87
N LYS A 142 22.06 -14.05 2.75
CA LYS A 142 22.30 -15.50 3.04
C LYS A 142 21.01 -16.35 2.88
N PRO A 143 21.11 -17.61 2.40
CA PRO A 143 19.95 -18.50 2.22
C PRO A 143 19.21 -18.90 3.53
N ASP A 144 19.86 -18.78 4.70
CA ASP A 144 19.27 -19.13 6.01
C ASP A 144 18.62 -17.96 6.76
N ALA A 145 18.26 -16.87 6.07
CA ALA A 145 17.72 -15.69 6.74
C ALA A 145 16.32 -15.95 7.37
N PRO A 146 16.11 -15.60 8.65
CA PRO A 146 14.84 -15.79 9.36
C PRO A 146 13.68 -15.02 8.68
N LYS A 147 12.43 -15.50 8.88
CA LYS A 147 11.23 -14.89 8.30
C LYS A 147 11.19 -13.38 8.62
N PRO A 148 10.72 -12.51 7.69
CA PRO A 148 10.74 -11.05 7.90
C PRO A 148 10.07 -10.62 9.21
N GLN A 149 8.97 -11.27 9.60
CA GLN A 149 8.25 -11.00 10.86
C GLN A 149 9.11 -11.25 12.11
N GLN A 150 9.85 -12.36 12.16
CA GLN A 150 10.74 -12.67 13.28
C GLN A 150 11.95 -11.75 13.33
N THR A 151 12.46 -11.37 12.15
CA THR A 151 13.57 -10.40 12.05
C THR A 151 13.13 -9.02 12.55
N ILE A 152 11.94 -8.56 12.14
CA ILE A 152 11.34 -7.31 12.63
C ILE A 152 11.18 -7.35 14.15
N GLU A 153 10.54 -8.39 14.70
CA GLU A 153 10.32 -8.50 16.14
C GLU A 153 11.64 -8.53 16.92
N LYS A 154 12.65 -9.26 16.42
CA LYS A 154 13.99 -9.30 17.02
C LYS A 154 14.71 -7.96 16.95
N CYS A 155 14.70 -7.28 15.80
CA CYS A 155 15.33 -5.97 15.63
C CYS A 155 14.64 -4.88 16.43
N MET A 156 13.31 -4.92 16.56
CA MET A 156 12.56 -3.93 17.36
C MET A 156 12.68 -4.19 18.87
N ARG A 157 12.97 -5.43 19.31
CA ARG A 157 13.26 -5.75 20.71
C ARG A 157 14.72 -5.53 21.13
N GLN A 158 15.65 -5.52 20.18
CA GLN A 158 17.07 -5.30 20.47
C GLN A 158 17.48 -3.93 19.91
N PRO A 159 17.70 -2.90 20.76
CA PRO A 159 18.36 -1.69 20.30
C PRO A 159 19.77 -2.09 19.86
N GLN A 160 19.95 -2.25 18.55
CA GLN A 160 21.29 -2.37 17.97
C GLN A 160 21.94 -1.01 18.17
N VAL A 161 22.88 -0.95 19.10
CA VAL A 161 23.80 0.19 19.21
C VAL A 161 24.51 0.27 17.87
N PHE A 162 24.15 1.25 17.05
CA PHE A 162 24.84 1.53 15.80
C PHE A 162 26.25 1.99 16.18
N GLN A 163 27.20 1.04 16.23
CA GLN A 163 28.61 1.37 16.37
C GLN A 163 29.06 1.95 15.04
N ALA A 164 29.23 3.27 15.02
CA ALA A 164 29.92 3.96 13.94
C ALA A 164 31.30 3.31 13.75
N PRO A 165 31.76 3.08 12.51
CA PRO A 165 33.10 2.60 12.25
C PRO A 165 34.09 3.62 12.83
N ARG A 166 34.88 3.19 13.82
CA ARG A 166 36.00 3.99 14.33
C ARG A 166 37.00 4.13 13.18
N HIS A 167 37.22 5.37 12.77
CA HIS A 167 38.25 5.76 11.83
C HIS A 167 39.58 5.14 12.28
N LEU A 168 40.23 4.42 11.38
CA LEU A 168 41.63 4.02 11.55
C LEU A 168 42.45 5.27 11.29
N ASP A 169 42.87 5.94 12.36
CA ASP A 169 44.01 6.85 12.30
C ASP A 169 45.25 6.02 12.67
N GLU A 170 45.91 5.50 11.64
CA GLU A 170 47.35 5.20 11.65
C GLU A 170 48.02 6.34 10.88
N GLU A 171 48.68 7.26 11.59
CA GLU A 171 50.13 7.53 11.49
C GLU A 171 50.59 8.41 12.67
#